data_AF-V8N978-F1
#
_entry.id   AF-V8N978-F1
#
_cell.length_a   1.000
_cell.length_b   1.000
_cell.length_c   1.000
_cell.angle_alpha   90.00
_cell.angle_beta   90.00
_cell.angle_gamma   90.00
#
_symmetry.space_group_name_H-M   'P 1'
#
loop_
_entity.id
_entity.type
_entity.pdbx_description
1 polymer ?
#
loop_
_entity_poly.entity_id
_entity_poly.type
_entity_poly.pdbx_seq_one_letter_code
_entity_poly.pdbx_strand_id
1 'polypeptide(L)'
;MLSVPVTDVKQKALNALNNLSMNTKNQEELKVQVLKVLVNLSANPAMAEHLLNSQAPLLLSLFDGCVNKDVLFRVLVFATNLTKSMRHDKGSAVHNRYNEDSIFSTLSDNSLYIQKLASLLHHHDAEVKEQVAKLIMQQC
;
A
#
# COMPACT_ATOMS: atom_id res chain seq x y z
N MET A 1 -15.88 33.47 40.08
CA MET A 1 -15.51 32.66 38.89
C MET A 1 -14.38 31.73 39.30
N LEU A 2 -14.59 30.42 39.31
CA LEU A 2 -13.57 29.45 39.72
C LEU A 2 -12.56 29.29 38.58
N SER A 3 -11.31 29.70 38.83
CA SER A 3 -10.18 29.49 37.95
C SER A 3 -9.87 27.99 37.90
N VAL A 4 -10.09 27.35 36.75
CA VAL A 4 -9.55 26.01 36.51
C VAL A 4 -8.02 26.13 36.55
N PRO A 5 -7.29 25.37 37.39
CA PRO A 5 -5.84 25.49 37.47
C PRO A 5 -5.22 25.22 36.10
N VAL A 6 -4.37 26.14 35.63
CA VAL A 6 -3.67 26.05 34.34
C VAL A 6 -2.88 24.74 34.19
N THR A 7 -2.44 24.15 35.31
CA THR A 7 -1.78 22.85 35.39
C THR A 7 -2.68 21.69 34.93
N ASP A 8 -3.97 21.77 35.22
CA ASP A 8 -4.96 20.75 34.89
C ASP A 8 -5.31 20.76 33.39
N VAL A 9 -5.36 21.96 32.79
CA VAL A 9 -5.52 22.15 31.35
C VAL A 9 -4.30 21.64 30.59
N LYS A 10 -3.09 21.96 31.06
CA LYS A 10 -1.84 21.49 30.44
C LYS A 10 -1.74 19.97 30.45
N GLN A 11 -2.09 19.31 31.56
CA GLN A 11 -2.06 17.85 31.66
C GLN A 11 -3.08 17.20 30.72
N LYS A 12 -4.32 17.73 30.66
CA LYS A 12 -5.36 17.22 29.75
C LYS A 12 -4.97 17.39 28.29
N ALA A 13 -4.40 18.53 27.91
CA ALA A 13 -3.89 18.76 26.56
C ALA A 13 -2.77 17.78 26.19
N LEU A 14 -1.83 17.54 27.11
CA LEU A 14 -0.74 16.58 26.90
C LEU A 14 -1.27 15.14 26.73
N ASN A 15 -2.23 14.74 27.56
CA ASN A 15 -2.87 13.43 27.45
C ASN A 15 -3.63 13.27 26.13
N ALA A 16 -4.34 14.32 25.67
CA ALA A 16 -5.02 14.31 24.39
C ALA A 16 -4.04 14.20 23.22
N LEU A 17 -2.93 14.94 23.25
CA LEU A 17 -1.86 14.86 22.24
C LEU A 17 -1.21 13.46 22.23
N ASN A 18 -0.94 12.87 23.39
CA ASN A 18 -0.43 11.51 23.49
C ASN A 18 -1.44 10.51 22.92
N ASN A 19 -2.73 10.62 23.23
CA ASN A 19 -3.74 9.72 22.68
C ASN A 19 -3.86 9.84 21.15
N LEU A 20 -3.78 11.06 20.61
CA LEU A 20 -3.74 11.30 19.16
C LEU A 20 -2.48 10.73 18.52
N SER A 21 -1.32 10.89 19.17
CA SER A 21 -0.04 10.32 18.71
C SER A 21 -0.02 8.79 18.76
N MET A 22 -0.63 8.20 19.79
CA MET A 22 -0.74 6.75 19.97
C MET A 22 -1.79 6.11 19.05
N ASN A 23 -2.66 6.90 18.39
CA ASN A 23 -3.59 6.40 17.37
C ASN A 23 -2.88 5.87 16.11
N THR A 24 -1.59 6.15 15.95
CA THR A 24 -0.73 5.57 14.90
C THR A 24 -0.81 4.04 14.89
N LYS A 25 -0.83 3.40 16.07
CA LYS A 25 -0.99 1.94 16.18
C LYS A 25 -2.32 1.46 15.60
N ASN A 26 -3.43 2.11 15.95
CA ASN A 26 -4.74 1.75 15.40
C ASN A 26 -4.81 1.98 13.89
N GLN A 27 -4.12 3.02 13.38
CA GLN A 27 -4.02 3.27 11.95
C GLN A 27 -3.21 2.19 11.23
N GLU A 28 -2.11 1.72 11.82
CA GLU A 28 -1.35 0.59 11.29
C GLU A 28 -2.16 -0.70 11.31
N GLU A 29 -2.84 -1.01 12.41
CA GLU A 29 -3.73 -2.16 12.51
C GLU A 29 -4.85 -2.10 11.45
N LEU A 30 -5.45 -0.93 11.25
CA LEU A 30 -6.47 -0.72 10.22
C LEU A 30 -5.89 -0.97 8.82
N LYS A 31 -4.70 -0.44 8.50
CA LYS A 31 -4.02 -0.69 7.21
C LYS A 31 -3.79 -2.19 6.99
N VAL A 32 -3.35 -2.92 8.02
CA VAL A 32 -3.17 -4.37 7.96
C VAL A 32 -4.49 -5.08 7.65
N GLN A 33 -5.59 -4.73 8.33
CA GLN A 33 -6.89 -5.38 8.08
C GLN A 33 -7.44 -5.07 6.69
N VAL A 34 -7.33 -3.82 6.24
CA VAL A 34 -7.71 -3.44 4.86
C VAL A 34 -6.88 -4.22 3.84
N LEU A 35 -5.56 -4.30 4.02
CA LEU A 35 -4.69 -5.03 3.11
C LEU A 35 -4.94 -6.55 3.12
N LYS A 36 -5.34 -7.14 4.24
CA LYS A 36 -5.79 -8.55 4.28
C LYS A 36 -6.97 -8.79 3.34
N VAL A 37 -7.98 -7.92 3.41
CA VAL A 37 -9.14 -7.99 2.51
C VAL A 37 -8.71 -7.78 1.06
N LEU A 38 -7.90 -6.75 0.79
CA LEU A 38 -7.44 -6.44 -0.56
C LEU A 38 -6.59 -7.57 -1.18
N VAL A 39 -5.71 -8.21 -0.41
CA VAL A 39 -4.92 -9.37 -0.86
C VAL A 39 -5.84 -10.54 -1.24
N ASN A 40 -6.88 -10.80 -0.44
CA ASN A 40 -7.85 -11.85 -0.74
C ASN A 40 -8.66 -11.53 -2.00
N LEU A 41 -9.13 -10.29 -2.14
CA LEU A 41 -9.87 -9.84 -3.32
C LEU A 41 -8.99 -9.87 -4.58
N SER A 42 -7.74 -9.41 -4.51
CA SER A 42 -6.84 -9.38 -5.67
C SER A 42 -6.42 -10.76 -6.17
N ALA A 43 -6.53 -11.79 -5.33
CA ALA A 43 -6.31 -13.18 -5.75
C ALA A 43 -7.43 -13.73 -6.66
N ASN A 44 -8.60 -13.07 -6.72
CA ASN A 44 -9.69 -13.42 -7.62
C ASN A 44 -9.59 -12.58 -8.91
N PRO A 45 -9.48 -13.20 -10.11
CA PRO A 45 -9.29 -12.46 -11.36
C PRO A 45 -10.39 -11.43 -11.69
N ALA A 46 -11.66 -11.75 -11.41
CA ALA A 46 -12.77 -10.83 -11.67
C ALA A 46 -12.69 -9.59 -10.77
N MET A 47 -12.35 -9.78 -9.49
CA MET A 47 -12.14 -8.66 -8.56
C MET A 47 -10.86 -7.89 -8.87
N ALA A 48 -9.80 -8.57 -9.31
CA ALA A 48 -8.54 -7.94 -9.69
C ALA A 48 -8.72 -6.94 -10.85
N GLU A 49 -9.56 -7.25 -11.84
CA GLU A 49 -9.87 -6.32 -12.95
C GLU A 49 -10.56 -5.03 -12.44
N HIS A 50 -11.50 -5.15 -11.50
CA HIS A 50 -12.12 -3.97 -10.88
C HIS A 50 -11.11 -3.16 -10.05
N LEU A 51 -10.23 -3.82 -9.30
CA LEU A 51 -9.19 -3.16 -8.52
C LEU A 51 -8.18 -2.44 -9.41
N LEU A 52 -7.77 -3.05 -10.52
CA LEU A 52 -6.86 -2.43 -11.49
C LEU A 52 -7.41 -1.12 -12.08
N ASN A 53 -8.73 -1.01 -12.24
CA ASN A 53 -9.41 0.19 -12.71
C ASN A 53 -9.61 1.28 -11.64
N SER A 54 -9.50 0.91 -10.37
CA SER A 54 -9.71 1.85 -9.27
C SER A 54 -8.55 2.84 -9.12
N GLN A 55 -8.82 3.98 -8.50
CA GLN A 55 -7.79 4.97 -8.12
C GLN A 55 -7.23 4.66 -6.74
N ALA A 56 -5.91 4.78 -6.59
CA ALA A 56 -5.25 4.64 -5.30
C ALA A 56 -4.08 5.63 -5.20
N PRO A 57 -4.35 6.93 -4.99
CA PRO A 57 -3.33 7.98 -5.04
C PRO A 57 -2.19 7.80 -4.03
N LEU A 58 -2.44 7.07 -2.93
CA LEU A 58 -1.45 6.81 -1.89
C LEU A 58 -0.76 5.46 -2.02
N LEU A 59 -1.05 4.66 -3.05
CA LEU A 59 -0.52 3.31 -3.20
C LEU A 59 1.01 3.27 -3.17
N LEU A 60 1.66 4.16 -3.93
CA LEU A 60 3.13 4.23 -4.00
C LEU A 60 3.79 4.59 -2.67
N SER A 61 3.10 5.28 -1.78
CA SER A 61 3.63 5.61 -0.44
C SER A 61 3.83 4.37 0.44
N LEU A 62 3.15 3.26 0.13
CA LEU A 62 3.27 2.00 0.87
C LEU A 62 4.50 1.17 0.44
N PHE A 63 5.11 1.47 -0.71
CA PHE A 63 6.34 0.83 -1.19
C PHE A 63 7.54 1.64 -0.71
N ASP A 64 7.85 1.52 0.58
CA ASP A 64 8.97 2.21 1.21
C ASP A 64 9.55 1.33 2.32
N GLY A 65 10.88 1.33 2.46
CA GLY A 65 11.57 0.52 3.47
C GLY A 65 11.31 0.97 4.91
N CYS A 66 10.75 2.16 5.12
CA CYS A 66 10.35 2.66 6.44
C CYS A 66 8.95 2.20 6.87
N VAL A 67 8.17 1.60 5.96
CA VAL A 67 6.82 1.12 6.27
C VAL A 67 6.90 -0.16 7.12
N ASN A 68 5.95 -0.30 8.05
CA ASN A 68 5.78 -1.51 8.86
C ASN A 68 5.86 -2.77 7.97
N LYS A 69 6.70 -3.75 8.35
CA LYS A 69 6.95 -4.96 7.55
C LYS A 69 5.67 -5.67 7.12
N ASP A 70 4.68 -5.84 8.01
CA ASP A 70 3.45 -6.59 7.67
C ASP A 70 2.60 -5.81 6.65
N VAL A 71 2.55 -4.49 6.76
CA VAL A 71 1.89 -3.61 5.77
C VAL A 71 2.61 -3.69 4.42
N LEU A 72 3.94 -3.56 4.44
CA LEU A 72 4.78 -3.62 3.24
C LEU A 72 4.66 -4.98 2.52
N PHE A 73 4.77 -6.06 3.27
CA PHE A 73 4.67 -7.41 2.71
C PHE A 73 3.30 -7.64 2.07
N ARG A 74 2.21 -7.22 2.72
CA ARG A 74 0.86 -7.36 2.16
C ARG A 74 0.65 -6.49 0.92
N VAL A 75 1.17 -5.26 0.86
CA VAL A 75 1.05 -4.44 -0.36
C VAL A 75 1.84 -5.05 -1.52
N LEU A 76 3.00 -5.66 -1.26
CA LEU A 76 3.78 -6.38 -2.27
C LEU A 76 3.03 -7.62 -2.79
N VAL A 77 2.40 -8.40 -1.91
CA VAL A 77 1.55 -9.54 -2.31
C VAL A 77 0.35 -9.06 -3.11
N PHE A 78 -0.31 -7.99 -2.66
CA PHE A 78 -1.43 -7.37 -3.37
C PHE A 78 -1.04 -6.96 -4.79
N ALA A 79 0.05 -6.21 -4.97
CA ALA A 79 0.56 -5.82 -6.28
C ALA A 79 0.91 -7.03 -7.14
N THR A 80 1.53 -8.06 -6.54
CA THR A 80 1.86 -9.30 -7.25
C THR A 80 0.63 -10.01 -7.81
N ASN A 81 -0.47 -10.06 -7.06
CA ASN A 81 -1.72 -10.65 -7.53
C ASN A 81 -2.33 -9.84 -8.68
N LEU A 82 -2.27 -8.51 -8.61
CA LEU A 82 -2.74 -7.64 -9.68
C LEU A 82 -1.89 -7.77 -10.95
N THR A 83 -0.56 -7.73 -10.83
CA THR A 83 0.37 -7.90 -11.97
C THR A 83 0.19 -9.26 -12.66
N LYS A 84 -0.11 -10.32 -11.90
CA LYS A 84 -0.49 -11.62 -12.49
C LYS A 84 -1.73 -11.52 -13.37
N SER A 85 -2.76 -10.82 -12.90
CA SER A 85 -4.03 -10.68 -13.61
C SER A 85 -3.89 -9.87 -14.90
N MET A 86 -2.97 -8.89 -14.93
CA MET A 86 -2.66 -8.08 -16.13
C MET A 86 -2.11 -8.92 -17.30
N ARG A 87 -1.38 -10.01 -17.01
CA ARG A 87 -0.74 -10.84 -18.06
C ARG A 87 -1.71 -11.69 -18.89
N HIS A 88 -2.95 -11.84 -18.43
CA HIS A 88 -3.97 -12.62 -19.14
C HIS A 88 -4.65 -11.85 -20.28
N ASP A 89 -4.42 -10.53 -20.39
CA ASP A 89 -5.07 -9.67 -21.38
C ASP A 89 -4.07 -9.18 -22.44
N LYS A 90 -3.63 -10.09 -23.33
CA LYS A 90 -2.70 -9.79 -24.45
C LYS A 90 -3.42 -9.28 -25.72
N GLY A 91 -4.61 -8.70 -25.59
CA GLY A 91 -5.37 -8.13 -26.70
C GLY A 91 -5.01 -6.68 -26.99
N SER A 92 -5.08 -6.27 -28.26
CA SER A 92 -4.78 -4.92 -28.78
C SER A 92 -5.59 -3.73 -28.18
N ALA A 93 -6.44 -3.95 -27.17
CA ALA A 93 -7.38 -2.96 -26.63
C ALA A 93 -7.08 -2.50 -25.19
N VAL A 94 -5.95 -2.91 -24.58
CA VAL A 94 -5.63 -2.63 -23.16
C VAL A 94 -5.59 -1.13 -22.84
N HIS A 95 -5.14 -0.29 -23.77
CA HIS A 95 -4.97 1.15 -23.52
C HIS A 95 -6.28 1.93 -23.31
N ASN A 96 -7.43 1.43 -23.82
CA ASN A 96 -8.73 2.06 -23.58
C ASN A 96 -9.49 1.47 -22.39
N ARG A 97 -8.94 0.43 -21.73
CA ARG A 97 -9.66 -0.28 -20.67
C ARG A 97 -9.47 0.36 -19.30
N TYR A 98 -8.33 1.03 -19.06
CA TYR A 98 -7.94 1.53 -17.74
C TYR A 98 -7.76 3.05 -17.73
N ASN A 99 -8.18 3.69 -16.63
CA ASN A 99 -8.00 5.12 -16.39
C ASN A 99 -6.51 5.47 -16.18
N GLU A 100 -6.07 6.67 -16.59
CA GLU A 100 -4.71 7.17 -16.37
C GLU A 100 -4.33 7.25 -14.88
N ASP A 101 -5.29 7.54 -14.00
CA ASP A 101 -5.08 7.61 -12.54
C ASP A 101 -5.28 6.25 -11.83
N SER A 102 -5.38 5.17 -12.60
CA SER A 102 -5.69 3.85 -12.07
C SER A 102 -4.49 3.14 -11.43
N ILE A 103 -4.78 2.10 -10.65
CA ILE A 103 -3.76 1.17 -10.15
C ILE A 103 -3.03 0.50 -11.32
N PHE A 104 -3.71 0.16 -12.42
CA PHE A 104 -3.07 -0.39 -13.62
C PHE A 104 -1.97 0.54 -14.14
N SER A 105 -2.28 1.84 -14.32
CA SER A 105 -1.30 2.85 -14.76
C SER A 105 -0.11 2.95 -13.79
N THR A 106 -0.39 2.89 -12.49
CA THR A 106 0.62 2.92 -11.43
C THR A 106 1.55 1.69 -11.45
N LEU A 107 1.06 0.51 -11.79
CA LEU A 107 1.82 -0.75 -11.71
C LEU A 107 2.45 -1.19 -13.04
N SER A 108 2.03 -0.64 -14.18
CA SER A 108 2.50 -1.05 -15.51
C SER A 108 3.83 -0.40 -15.89
N ASP A 109 3.85 0.94 -16.00
CA ASP A 109 4.97 1.69 -16.59
C ASP A 109 5.33 2.95 -15.78
N ASN A 110 5.07 2.93 -14.46
CA ASN A 110 5.38 4.06 -13.60
C ASN A 110 6.85 4.02 -13.13
N SER A 111 7.65 5.01 -13.53
CA SER A 111 9.07 5.09 -13.19
C SER A 111 9.34 5.17 -11.68
N LEU A 112 8.49 5.86 -10.92
CA LEU A 112 8.61 5.97 -9.46
C LEU A 112 8.31 4.63 -8.78
N TYR A 113 7.34 3.87 -9.29
CA TYR A 113 7.07 2.51 -8.82
C TYR A 113 8.28 1.60 -9.01
N ILE A 114 8.89 1.61 -10.20
CA ILE A 114 10.10 0.83 -10.51
C ILE A 114 11.25 1.24 -9.58
N GLN A 115 11.46 2.54 -9.37
CA GLN A 115 12.48 3.05 -8.45
C GLN A 115 12.26 2.57 -7.00
N LYS A 116 11.01 2.54 -6.54
CA LYS A 116 10.65 2.04 -5.20
C LYS A 116 10.90 0.54 -5.07
N LEU A 117 10.54 -0.26 -6.07
CA LEU A 117 10.86 -1.70 -6.09
C LEU A 117 12.37 -1.94 -6.09
N ALA A 118 13.14 -1.20 -6.89
CA ALA A 118 14.59 -1.30 -6.91
C ALA A 118 15.21 -0.98 -5.53
N SER A 119 14.70 0.04 -4.85
CA SER A 119 15.13 0.38 -3.48
C SER A 119 14.82 -0.74 -2.49
N LEU A 120 13.66 -1.40 -2.63
CA LEU A 120 13.23 -2.51 -1.77
C LEU A 120 14.00 -3.83 -2.02
N LEU A 121 14.71 -3.99 -3.14
CA LEU A 121 15.63 -5.13 -3.33
C LEU A 121 16.78 -5.14 -2.33
N HIS A 122 17.11 -3.98 -1.75
CA HIS A 122 18.13 -3.83 -0.72
C HIS A 122 17.55 -3.87 0.71
N HIS A 123 16.28 -4.25 0.87
CA HIS A 123 15.64 -4.32 2.18
C HIS A 123 16.32 -5.35 3.10
N HIS A 124 16.37 -5.07 4.39
CA HIS A 124 17.02 -5.93 5.38
C HIS A 124 16.33 -7.30 5.49
N ASP A 125 15.00 -7.31 5.46
CA ASP A 125 14.18 -8.52 5.53
C ASP A 125 14.23 -9.35 4.25
N ALA A 126 14.49 -10.66 4.38
CA ALA A 126 14.65 -11.59 3.27
C ALA A 126 13.33 -11.89 2.53
N GLU A 127 12.21 -12.01 3.25
CA GLU A 127 10.90 -12.32 2.65
C GLU A 127 10.41 -11.15 1.80
N VAL A 128 10.64 -9.91 2.27
CA VAL A 128 10.36 -8.70 1.50
C VAL A 128 11.16 -8.70 0.20
N LYS A 129 12.47 -8.97 0.25
CA LYS A 129 13.32 -9.03 -0.95
C LYS A 129 12.87 -10.10 -1.95
N GLU A 130 12.56 -11.30 -1.47
CA GLU A 130 12.08 -12.39 -2.32
C GLU A 130 10.79 -11.99 -3.02
N GLN A 131 9.84 -11.39 -2.29
CA GLN A 131 8.57 -10.96 -2.85
C GLN A 131 8.75 -9.83 -3.88
N VAL A 132 9.66 -8.88 -3.66
CA VAL A 132 10.02 -7.83 -4.62
C VAL A 132 10.65 -8.41 -5.87
N ALA A 133 11.62 -9.32 -5.72
CA ALA A 133 12.27 -9.98 -6.86
C ALA A 133 11.25 -10.73 -7.72
N LYS A 134 10.33 -11.47 -7.09
CA LYS A 134 9.22 -12.16 -7.74
C LYS A 134 8.30 -11.22 -8.51
N LEU A 135 8.07 -10.01 -8.00
CA LEU A 135 7.24 -8.98 -8.62
C LEU A 135 7.93 -8.35 -9.84
N ILE A 136 9.24 -8.10 -9.75
CA ILE A 136 10.05 -7.55 -10.85
C ILE A 136 10.19 -8.57 -11.99
N MET A 137 10.52 -9.83 -11.69
CA MET A 137 10.62 -10.90 -12.70
C MET A 137 9.32 -11.13 -13.47
N GLN A 138 8.21 -10.66 -12.93
CA GLN A 138 6.89 -10.76 -13.50
C GLN A 138 6.54 -9.62 -14.46
N GLN A 139 7.32 -8.53 -14.44
CA GLN A 139 7.19 -7.38 -15.33
C GLN A 139 8.16 -7.46 -16.53
N CYS A 140 9.19 -8.31 -16.45
CA CYS A 140 10.06 -8.67 -17.57
C CYS A 140 9.44 -9.77 -18.44
#